data_AF-A0A7S1UY56-F1
#
_entry.id   AF-A0A7S1UY56-F1
#
_cell.length_a   1.000
_cell.length_b   1.000
_cell.length_c   1.000
_cell.angle_alpha   90.00
_cell.angle_beta   90.00
_cell.angle_gamma   90.00
#
_symmetry.space_group_name_H-M   'P 1'
#
loop_
_entity.id
_entity.type
_entity.pdbx_description
1 polymer ?
#
loop_
_entity_poly.entity_id
_entity_poly.type
_entity_poly.pdbx_seq_one_letter_code
_entity_poly.pdbx_strand_id
1 'polypeptide(L)'
;ALANLARDDDNRDMIVGSKGIAAIVAAMQSHGFYAQVQEYGCLALSNLAEFKMNNCEAISAGNGIRTIVSAMQKNLFVAEIQANACLALSNLAWDNINGREAIASANGVPAVIGAMRHHLATVDVQESGVVILSYLAEFNDSHCRSIAACDGIQIVVTAMKQHRTRPRLQRFAALLFKHLAKHHRVAVRDAGGTKMVKRAMKDFGNDANLQWDADRALEQLEKEE
;
A
#
# COMPACT_ATOMS: atom_id res chain seq x y z
N ALA A 1 -11.35 18.88 -10.92
CA ALA A 1 -12.50 18.35 -11.68
C ALA A 1 -12.43 16.83 -11.85
N LEU A 2 -11.39 16.29 -12.53
CA LEU A 2 -11.28 14.85 -12.81
C LEU A 2 -11.33 13.96 -11.56
N ALA A 3 -10.65 14.34 -10.47
CA ALA A 3 -10.70 13.58 -9.21
C ALA A 3 -12.14 13.41 -8.67
N ASN A 4 -12.96 14.45 -8.78
CA ASN A 4 -14.36 14.42 -8.34
C ASN A 4 -15.23 13.61 -9.30
N LEU A 5 -15.04 13.77 -10.61
CA LEU A 5 -15.79 13.02 -11.62
C LEU A 5 -15.50 11.52 -11.50
N ALA A 6 -14.24 11.13 -11.28
CA ALA A 6 -13.83 9.74 -11.13
C ALA A 6 -14.39 9.03 -9.89
N ARG A 7 -15.01 9.75 -8.94
CA ARG A 7 -15.71 9.12 -7.81
C ARG A 7 -16.93 8.31 -8.26
N ASP A 8 -17.55 8.72 -9.36
CA ASP A 8 -18.67 8.03 -9.97
C ASP A 8 -18.14 6.92 -10.89
N ASP A 9 -18.64 5.69 -10.73
CA ASP A 9 -18.14 4.52 -11.47
C ASP A 9 -18.38 4.64 -12.98
N ASP A 10 -19.51 5.23 -13.39
CA ASP A 10 -19.86 5.41 -14.80
C ASP A 10 -18.92 6.40 -15.50
N ASN A 11 -18.40 7.36 -14.74
CA ASN A 11 -17.46 8.36 -15.25
C ASN A 11 -16.04 7.81 -15.45
N ARG A 12 -15.63 6.76 -14.71
CA ARG A 12 -14.24 6.28 -14.74
C ARG A 12 -13.83 5.82 -16.12
N ASP A 13 -14.65 4.98 -16.74
CA ASP A 13 -14.34 4.40 -18.05
C ASP A 13 -14.43 5.47 -19.16
N MET A 14 -15.36 6.43 -19.04
CA MET A 14 -15.43 7.59 -19.95
C MET A 14 -14.19 8.50 -19.85
N ILE A 15 -13.70 8.74 -18.63
CA ILE A 15 -12.47 9.52 -18.40
C ILE A 15 -11.27 8.80 -19.03
N VAL A 16 -11.15 7.48 -18.86
CA VAL A 16 -10.08 6.69 -19.48
C VAL A 16 -10.17 6.74 -21.00
N GLY A 17 -11.36 6.52 -21.57
CA GLY A 17 -11.61 6.61 -23.01
C GLY A 17 -11.31 7.99 -23.61
N SER A 18 -11.44 9.05 -22.82
CA SER A 18 -11.14 10.44 -23.20
C SER A 18 -9.67 10.84 -22.99
N LYS A 19 -8.76 9.87 -22.84
CA LYS A 19 -7.32 10.09 -22.54
C LYS A 19 -7.06 10.81 -21.20
N GLY A 20 -7.99 10.69 -20.25
CA GLY A 20 -7.89 11.35 -18.95
C GLY A 20 -6.66 10.94 -18.14
N ILE A 21 -6.25 9.66 -18.20
CA ILE A 21 -5.01 9.19 -17.54
C ILE A 21 -3.80 9.95 -18.05
N ALA A 22 -3.65 10.10 -19.37
CA ALA A 22 -2.52 10.82 -19.97
C ALA A 22 -2.51 12.30 -19.54
N ALA A 23 -3.67 12.94 -19.48
CA ALA A 23 -3.79 14.32 -19.01
C ALA A 23 -3.40 14.47 -17.52
N ILE A 24 -3.88 13.56 -16.65
CA ILE A 24 -3.54 13.56 -15.22
C ILE A 24 -2.04 13.35 -15.04
N VAL A 25 -1.47 12.34 -15.70
CA VAL A 25 -0.03 12.02 -15.61
C VAL A 25 0.83 13.17 -16.12
N ALA A 26 0.49 13.77 -17.26
CA ALA A 26 1.22 14.91 -17.80
C ALA A 26 1.19 16.12 -16.87
N ALA A 27 0.03 16.41 -16.26
CA ALA A 27 -0.11 17.50 -15.29
C ALA A 27 0.75 17.25 -14.05
N MET A 28 0.69 16.04 -13.47
CA MET A 28 1.50 15.68 -12.31
C MET A 28 3.01 15.77 -12.61
N GLN A 29 3.45 15.33 -13.80
CA GLN A 29 4.86 15.39 -14.19
C GLN A 29 5.33 16.84 -14.39
N SER A 30 4.52 17.67 -15.03
CA SER A 30 4.83 19.09 -15.31
C SER A 30 4.83 19.95 -14.04
N HIS A 31 4.05 19.56 -13.03
CA HIS A 31 3.84 20.32 -11.80
C HIS A 31 4.26 19.54 -10.55
N GLY A 32 5.43 18.89 -10.60
CA GLY A 32 5.92 17.96 -9.56
C GLY A 32 6.02 18.51 -8.13
N PHE A 33 6.17 19.82 -7.97
CA PHE A 33 6.29 20.50 -6.67
C PHE A 33 5.02 21.25 -6.23
N TYR A 34 3.96 21.21 -7.04
CA TYR A 34 2.68 21.82 -6.69
C TYR A 34 1.83 20.78 -5.96
N ALA A 35 1.83 20.85 -4.63
CA ALA A 35 1.21 19.84 -3.77
C ALA A 35 -0.25 19.54 -4.15
N GLN A 36 -1.06 20.57 -4.44
CA GLN A 36 -2.46 20.39 -4.86
C GLN A 36 -2.59 19.59 -6.17
N VAL A 37 -1.70 19.78 -7.15
CA VAL A 37 -1.74 19.01 -8.40
C VAL A 37 -1.39 17.54 -8.14
N GLN A 38 -0.41 17.30 -7.28
CA GLN A 38 -0.03 15.93 -6.90
C GLN A 38 -1.13 15.24 -6.10
N GLU A 39 -1.73 15.95 -5.14
CA GLU A 39 -2.82 15.44 -4.30
C GLU A 39 -4.02 15.02 -5.14
N TYR A 40 -4.54 15.93 -5.97
CA TYR A 40 -5.68 15.63 -6.83
C TYR A 40 -5.33 14.68 -7.97
N GLY A 41 -4.08 14.65 -8.42
CA GLY A 41 -3.60 13.69 -9.40
C GLY A 41 -3.59 12.27 -8.84
N CYS A 42 -3.02 12.07 -7.65
CA CYS A 42 -3.05 10.79 -6.94
C CYS A 42 -4.49 10.37 -6.63
N LEU A 43 -5.36 11.28 -6.17
CA LEU A 43 -6.76 10.98 -5.90
C LEU A 43 -7.54 10.61 -7.17
N ALA A 44 -7.30 11.28 -8.29
CA ALA A 44 -7.93 10.91 -9.55
C ALA A 44 -7.49 9.52 -9.99
N LEU A 45 -6.20 9.21 -9.92
CA LEU A 45 -5.68 7.88 -10.27
C LEU A 45 -6.18 6.79 -9.31
N SER A 46 -6.32 7.08 -8.00
CA SER A 46 -6.90 6.11 -7.06
C SER A 46 -8.35 5.78 -7.39
N ASN A 47 -9.15 6.81 -7.69
CA ASN A 47 -10.56 6.65 -8.02
C ASN A 47 -10.76 5.90 -9.34
N LEU A 48 -9.93 6.18 -10.36
CA LEU A 48 -9.98 5.47 -11.64
C LEU A 48 -9.59 3.98 -11.51
N ALA A 49 -8.67 3.66 -10.61
CA ALA A 49 -8.20 2.28 -10.38
C ALA A 49 -9.16 1.44 -9.52
N GLU A 50 -10.02 2.07 -8.71
CA GLU A 50 -10.85 1.38 -7.73
C GLU A 50 -11.80 0.36 -8.40
N PHE A 51 -11.61 -0.92 -8.07
CA PHE A 51 -12.39 -2.06 -8.59
C PHE A 51 -12.49 -2.17 -10.13
N LYS A 52 -11.56 -1.56 -10.88
CA LYS A 52 -11.56 -1.54 -12.36
C LYS A 52 -10.22 -2.02 -12.92
N MET A 53 -10.08 -3.34 -13.15
CA MET A 53 -8.82 -3.93 -13.63
C MET A 53 -8.34 -3.32 -14.96
N ASN A 54 -9.24 -3.10 -15.92
CA ASN A 54 -8.91 -2.44 -17.19
C ASN A 54 -8.30 -1.05 -16.99
N ASN A 55 -8.78 -0.30 -16.00
CA ASN A 55 -8.26 1.02 -15.69
C ASN A 55 -6.91 0.91 -14.96
N CYS A 56 -6.73 -0.09 -14.09
CA CYS A 56 -5.42 -0.38 -13.50
C CYS A 56 -4.35 -0.67 -14.56
N GLU A 57 -4.69 -1.46 -15.58
CA GLU A 57 -3.81 -1.74 -16.72
C GLU A 57 -3.52 -0.47 -17.53
N ALA A 58 -4.54 0.33 -17.83
CA ALA A 58 -4.38 1.59 -18.54
C ALA A 58 -3.51 2.61 -17.77
N ILE A 59 -3.66 2.70 -16.45
CA ILE A 59 -2.83 3.55 -15.57
C ILE A 59 -1.38 3.07 -15.59
N SER A 60 -1.17 1.76 -15.51
CA SER A 60 0.15 1.15 -15.55
C SER A 60 0.85 1.41 -16.89
N ALA A 61 0.14 1.20 -18.01
CA ALA A 61 0.63 1.48 -19.36
C ALA A 61 0.91 2.98 -19.58
N GLY A 62 0.11 3.85 -18.96
CA GLY A 62 0.23 5.30 -19.02
C GLY A 62 1.31 5.92 -18.12
N ASN A 63 2.24 5.13 -17.59
CA ASN A 63 3.29 5.58 -16.66
C ASN A 63 2.74 6.16 -15.34
N GLY A 64 1.51 5.82 -14.97
CA GLY A 64 0.82 6.30 -13.78
C GLY A 64 1.51 5.86 -12.49
N ILE A 65 1.92 4.59 -12.38
CA ILE A 65 2.62 4.05 -11.20
C ILE A 65 3.91 4.83 -10.90
N ARG A 66 4.79 5.03 -11.90
CA ARG A 66 6.03 5.80 -11.71
C ARG A 66 5.73 7.26 -11.33
N THR A 67 4.67 7.82 -11.88
CA THR A 67 4.24 9.21 -11.57
C THR A 67 3.75 9.32 -10.13
N ILE A 68 2.95 8.36 -9.65
CA ILE A 68 2.50 8.29 -8.25
C ILE A 68 3.70 8.15 -7.31
N VAL A 69 4.63 7.24 -7.59
CA VAL A 69 5.83 7.07 -6.74
C VAL A 69 6.70 8.33 -6.73
N SER A 70 6.86 9.00 -7.89
CA SER A 70 7.58 10.28 -7.95
C SER A 70 6.89 11.37 -7.12
N ALA A 71 5.55 11.42 -7.14
CA ALA A 71 4.78 12.36 -6.33
C ALA A 71 5.00 12.13 -4.83
N MET A 72 5.00 10.86 -4.39
CA MET A 72 5.30 10.48 -3.01
C MET A 72 6.69 10.96 -2.57
N GLN A 73 7.71 10.72 -3.41
CA GLN A 73 9.09 11.07 -3.10
C GLN A 73 9.31 12.59 -3.03
N LYS A 74 8.75 13.35 -3.98
CA LYS A 74 8.89 14.81 -4.03
C LYS A 74 8.11 15.53 -2.93
N ASN A 75 7.05 14.91 -2.42
CA ASN A 75 6.13 15.52 -1.45
C ASN A 75 6.01 14.67 -0.17
N LEU A 76 7.14 14.14 0.31
CA LEU A 76 7.22 13.20 1.43
C LEU A 76 6.48 13.69 2.69
N PHE A 77 6.47 14.99 2.95
CA PHE A 77 5.90 15.59 4.16
C PHE A 77 4.43 16.04 4.03
N VAL A 78 3.78 15.82 2.88
CA VAL A 78 2.37 16.18 2.67
C VAL A 78 1.49 14.94 2.85
N ALA A 79 0.77 14.88 3.97
CA ALA A 79 0.03 13.68 4.39
C ALA A 79 -1.05 13.28 3.39
N GLU A 80 -1.75 14.24 2.80
CA GLU A 80 -2.85 14.05 1.84
C GLU A 80 -2.34 13.39 0.55
N ILE A 81 -1.17 13.81 0.06
CA ILE A 81 -0.51 13.19 -1.10
C ILE A 81 -0.12 11.76 -0.78
N GLN A 82 0.51 11.52 0.39
CA GLN A 82 0.90 10.17 0.78
C GLN A 82 -0.29 9.24 0.93
N ALA A 83 -1.39 9.72 1.51
CA ALA A 83 -2.62 8.94 1.70
C ALA A 83 -3.22 8.56 0.34
N ASN A 84 -3.43 9.53 -0.55
CA ASN A 84 -3.99 9.30 -1.87
C ASN A 84 -3.08 8.43 -2.75
N ALA A 85 -1.76 8.63 -2.67
CA ALA A 85 -0.80 7.83 -3.41
C ALA A 85 -0.77 6.38 -2.92
N CYS A 86 -0.72 6.15 -1.60
CA CYS A 86 -0.81 4.81 -1.05
C CYS A 86 -2.14 4.15 -1.44
N LEU A 87 -3.27 4.87 -1.36
CA LEU A 87 -4.55 4.34 -1.81
C LEU A 87 -4.51 3.93 -3.30
N ALA A 88 -3.98 4.78 -4.18
CA ALA A 88 -3.83 4.48 -5.60
C ALA A 88 -2.98 3.22 -5.84
N LEU A 89 -1.81 3.12 -5.21
CA LEU A 89 -0.93 1.95 -5.33
C LEU A 89 -1.59 0.68 -4.76
N SER A 90 -2.41 0.81 -3.71
CA SER A 90 -3.14 -0.32 -3.14
C SER A 90 -4.19 -0.87 -4.10
N ASN A 91 -4.91 0.01 -4.79
CA ASN A 91 -5.88 -0.36 -5.82
C ASN A 91 -5.18 -0.98 -7.04
N LEU A 92 -4.03 -0.45 -7.44
CA LEU A 92 -3.23 -0.96 -8.56
C LEU A 92 -2.56 -2.31 -8.27
N ALA A 93 -2.35 -2.66 -6.99
CA ALA A 93 -1.75 -3.93 -6.56
C ALA A 93 -2.79 -5.03 -6.28
N TRP A 94 -4.05 -4.66 -6.03
CA TRP A 94 -5.11 -5.60 -5.68
C TRP A 94 -5.44 -6.51 -6.87
N ASP A 95 -5.31 -7.82 -6.65
CA ASP A 95 -5.51 -8.87 -7.67
C ASP A 95 -4.75 -8.65 -9.00
N ASN A 96 -3.63 -7.92 -8.95
CA ASN A 96 -2.88 -7.51 -10.15
C ASN A 96 -1.37 -7.75 -9.97
N ILE A 97 -0.89 -8.90 -10.41
CA ILE A 97 0.53 -9.28 -10.32
C ILE A 97 1.41 -8.31 -11.12
N ASN A 98 0.99 -7.91 -12.33
CA ASN A 98 1.73 -6.96 -13.16
C ASN A 98 1.84 -5.59 -12.48
N GLY A 99 0.77 -5.14 -11.82
CA GLY A 99 0.76 -3.93 -11.01
C GLY A 99 1.75 -4.00 -9.85
N ARG A 100 1.81 -5.13 -9.14
CA ARG A 100 2.78 -5.35 -8.04
C ARG A 100 4.23 -5.25 -8.53
N GLU A 101 4.56 -5.92 -9.63
CA GLU A 101 5.89 -5.85 -10.25
C GLU A 101 6.24 -4.43 -10.73
N ALA A 102 5.27 -3.73 -11.32
CA ALA A 102 5.46 -2.35 -11.77
C ALA A 102 5.69 -1.39 -10.59
N ILE A 103 4.99 -1.58 -9.46
CA ILE A 103 5.19 -0.80 -8.23
C ILE A 103 6.59 -1.04 -7.67
N ALA A 104 7.02 -2.30 -7.56
CA ALA A 104 8.36 -2.62 -7.08
C ALA A 104 9.46 -2.04 -8.00
N SER A 105 9.31 -2.22 -9.32
CA SER A 105 10.22 -1.67 -10.33
C SER A 105 10.29 -0.14 -10.34
N ALA A 106 9.26 0.54 -9.85
CA ALA A 106 9.20 1.99 -9.72
C ALA A 106 9.83 2.51 -8.41
N ASN A 107 10.49 1.65 -7.61
CA ASN A 107 10.93 1.96 -6.24
C ASN A 107 9.75 2.27 -5.29
N GLY A 108 8.62 1.60 -5.46
CA GLY A 108 7.44 1.78 -4.63
C GLY A 108 7.60 1.31 -3.19
N VAL A 109 8.32 0.20 -2.94
CA VAL A 109 8.57 -0.32 -1.59
C VAL A 109 9.22 0.72 -0.66
N PRO A 110 10.40 1.30 -1.00
CA PRO A 110 11.00 2.33 -0.15
C PRO A 110 10.16 3.60 -0.07
N ALA A 111 9.40 3.97 -1.12
CA ALA A 111 8.52 5.13 -1.09
C ALA A 111 7.36 4.95 -0.09
N VAL A 112 6.68 3.78 -0.11
CA VAL A 112 5.59 3.45 0.82
C VAL A 112 6.12 3.39 2.26
N ILE A 113 7.25 2.74 2.49
CA ILE A 113 7.84 2.67 3.84
C ILE A 113 8.28 4.06 4.32
N GLY A 114 8.84 4.89 3.45
CA GLY A 114 9.19 6.28 3.73
C GLY A 114 7.96 7.12 4.13
N ALA A 115 6.85 6.97 3.41
CA ALA A 115 5.58 7.62 3.71
C ALA A 115 5.06 7.20 5.09
N MET A 116 5.01 5.90 5.36
CA MET A 116 4.60 5.37 6.66
C MET A 116 5.51 5.85 7.80
N ARG A 117 6.83 5.95 7.58
CA ARG A 117 7.79 6.43 8.57
C ARG A 117 7.57 7.89 8.97
N HIS A 118 7.20 8.75 8.02
CA HIS A 118 7.01 10.19 8.27
C HIS A 118 5.59 10.55 8.72
N HIS A 119 4.60 9.72 8.41
CA HIS A 119 3.18 9.96 8.71
C HIS A 119 2.61 8.93 9.68
N LEU A 120 3.31 8.71 10.79
CA LEU A 120 2.95 7.71 11.81
C LEU A 120 1.53 7.90 12.37
N ALA A 121 1.08 9.15 12.53
CA ALA A 121 -0.24 9.48 13.05
C ALA A 121 -1.37 9.42 12.01
N THR A 122 -1.05 9.44 10.71
CA THR A 122 -2.05 9.47 9.64
C THR A 122 -2.53 8.06 9.34
N VAL A 123 -3.71 7.72 9.88
CA VAL A 123 -4.32 6.38 9.78
C VAL A 123 -4.35 5.89 8.34
N ASP A 124 -4.79 6.73 7.40
CA ASP A 124 -4.98 6.34 6.00
C ASP A 124 -3.64 5.96 5.33
N VAL A 125 -2.56 6.69 5.63
CA VAL A 125 -1.21 6.35 5.15
C VAL A 125 -0.75 5.01 5.72
N GLN A 126 -0.97 4.77 7.01
CA GLN A 126 -0.55 3.52 7.65
C GLN A 126 -1.36 2.34 7.14
N GLU A 127 -2.68 2.46 7.04
CA GLU A 127 -3.56 1.38 6.62
C GLU A 127 -3.31 1.01 5.15
N SER A 128 -3.33 1.99 4.23
CA SER A 128 -3.01 1.74 2.82
C SER A 128 -1.56 1.26 2.65
N GLY A 129 -0.61 1.80 3.41
CA GLY A 129 0.78 1.36 3.40
C GLY A 129 0.94 -0.11 3.73
N VAL A 130 0.35 -0.58 4.84
CA VAL A 130 0.36 -2.01 5.22
C VAL A 130 -0.32 -2.87 4.16
N VAL A 131 -1.45 -2.43 3.61
CA VAL A 131 -2.17 -3.14 2.53
C VAL A 131 -1.26 -3.35 1.32
N ILE A 132 -0.63 -2.29 0.80
CA ILE A 132 0.26 -2.40 -0.37
C ILE A 132 1.39 -3.38 -0.08
N LEU A 133 2.08 -3.22 1.06
CA LEU A 133 3.20 -4.09 1.42
C LEU A 133 2.77 -5.55 1.52
N SER A 134 1.57 -5.83 2.06
CA SER A 134 1.03 -7.19 2.14
C SER A 134 0.80 -7.83 0.76
N TYR A 135 0.31 -7.05 -0.22
CA TYR A 135 0.13 -7.51 -1.60
C TYR A 135 1.44 -7.68 -2.33
N LEU A 136 2.41 -6.78 -2.13
CA LEU A 136 3.74 -6.90 -2.73
C LEU A 136 4.50 -8.13 -2.22
N ALA A 137 4.33 -8.47 -0.94
CA ALA A 137 4.97 -9.65 -0.34
C ALA A 137 4.34 -10.98 -0.76
N GLU A 138 3.11 -10.98 -1.26
CA GLU A 138 2.39 -12.19 -1.64
C GLU A 138 3.08 -12.86 -2.84
N PHE A 139 3.57 -14.10 -2.63
CA PHE A 139 4.28 -14.93 -3.61
C PHE A 139 5.54 -14.33 -4.25
N ASN A 140 6.15 -13.27 -3.68
CA ASN A 140 7.38 -12.68 -4.22
C ASN A 140 8.47 -12.48 -3.16
N ASP A 141 9.45 -13.40 -3.15
CA ASP A 141 10.56 -13.39 -2.19
C ASP A 141 11.51 -12.18 -2.37
N SER A 142 11.60 -11.62 -3.58
CA SER A 142 12.40 -10.42 -3.86
C SER A 142 11.79 -9.18 -3.20
N HIS A 143 10.47 -9.03 -3.30
CA HIS A 143 9.74 -7.96 -2.61
C HIS A 143 9.84 -8.12 -1.09
N CYS A 144 9.71 -9.33 -0.56
CA CYS A 144 9.92 -9.61 0.87
C CYS A 144 11.29 -9.13 1.35
N ARG A 145 12.36 -9.44 0.61
CA ARG A 145 13.72 -8.94 0.92
C ARG A 145 13.80 -7.42 0.87
N SER A 146 13.20 -6.80 -0.14
CA SER A 146 13.17 -5.33 -0.25
C SER A 146 12.43 -4.68 0.93
N ILE A 147 11.32 -5.26 1.38
CA ILE A 147 10.54 -4.77 2.53
C ILE A 147 11.39 -4.87 3.79
N ALA A 148 12.04 -6.01 4.03
CA ALA A 148 12.91 -6.22 5.18
C ALA A 148 14.11 -5.25 5.16
N ALA A 149 14.76 -5.07 4.01
CA ALA A 149 15.92 -4.18 3.85
C ALA A 149 15.61 -2.69 4.08
N CYS A 150 14.34 -2.29 3.98
CA CYS A 150 13.88 -0.90 4.21
C CYS A 150 13.34 -0.66 5.63
N ASP A 151 13.59 -1.57 6.58
CA ASP A 151 12.98 -1.62 7.93
C ASP A 151 11.44 -1.76 7.92
N GLY A 152 10.85 -2.28 6.84
CA GLY A 152 9.39 -2.38 6.70
C GLY A 152 8.74 -3.18 7.84
N ILE A 153 9.42 -4.21 8.35
CA ILE A 153 8.96 -5.00 9.50
C ILE A 153 8.79 -4.11 10.74
N GLN A 154 9.80 -3.31 11.08
CA GLN A 154 9.76 -2.44 12.26
C GLN A 154 8.73 -1.31 12.10
N ILE A 155 8.59 -0.78 10.88
CA ILE A 155 7.57 0.23 10.56
C ILE A 155 6.16 -0.34 10.72
N VAL A 156 5.89 -1.54 10.23
CA VAL A 156 4.58 -2.20 10.36
C VAL A 156 4.28 -2.53 11.83
N VAL A 157 5.25 -3.03 12.60
CA VAL A 157 5.07 -3.22 14.06
C VAL A 157 4.71 -1.90 14.76
N THR A 158 5.35 -0.80 14.37
CA THR A 158 5.07 0.52 14.93
C THR A 158 3.65 0.98 14.58
N ALA A 159 3.23 0.79 13.32
CA ALA A 159 1.88 1.05 12.86
C ALA A 159 0.84 0.24 13.65
N MET A 160 1.08 -1.06 13.88
CA MET A 160 0.20 -1.91 14.67
C MET A 160 0.04 -1.42 16.12
N LYS A 161 1.12 -0.92 16.74
CA LYS A 161 1.08 -0.37 18.10
C LYS A 161 0.27 0.92 18.17
N GLN A 162 0.49 1.82 17.22
CA GLN A 162 -0.13 3.15 17.22
C GLN A 162 -1.60 3.10 16.81
N HIS A 163 -1.95 2.24 15.85
CA HIS A 163 -3.29 2.11 15.30
C HIS A 163 -3.95 0.80 15.73
N ARG A 164 -3.89 0.53 17.02
CA ARG A 164 -4.38 -0.72 17.64
C ARG A 164 -5.86 -0.99 17.37
N THR A 165 -6.67 0.06 17.28
CA THR A 165 -8.13 -0.05 17.11
C THR A 165 -8.57 -0.15 15.65
N ARG A 166 -7.64 -0.22 14.70
CA ARG A 166 -7.93 -0.29 13.26
C ARG A 166 -7.88 -1.74 12.76
N PRO A 167 -9.02 -2.46 12.69
CA PRO A 167 -9.05 -3.89 12.37
C PRO A 167 -8.40 -4.20 11.01
N ARG A 168 -8.66 -3.37 10.01
CA ARG A 168 -8.11 -3.54 8.66
C ARG A 168 -6.57 -3.49 8.68
N LEU A 169 -5.97 -2.49 9.33
CA LEU A 169 -4.52 -2.43 9.50
C LEU A 169 -3.96 -3.66 10.21
N GLN A 170 -4.59 -4.11 11.30
CA GLN A 170 -4.10 -5.27 12.06
C GLN A 170 -4.17 -6.58 11.25
N ARG A 171 -5.26 -6.79 10.51
CA ARG A 171 -5.43 -7.93 9.61
C ARG A 171 -4.35 -7.95 8.54
N PHE A 172 -4.19 -6.85 7.79
CA PHE A 172 -3.22 -6.81 6.70
C PHE A 172 -1.77 -6.86 7.20
N ALA A 173 -1.49 -6.42 8.43
CA ALA A 173 -0.19 -6.62 9.05
C ALA A 173 0.08 -8.09 9.38
N ALA A 174 -0.92 -8.82 9.89
CA ALA A 174 -0.82 -10.27 10.10
C ALA A 174 -0.61 -11.01 8.76
N LEU A 175 -1.34 -10.62 7.71
CA LEU A 175 -1.15 -11.14 6.35
C LEU A 175 0.27 -10.89 5.82
N LEU A 176 0.80 -9.67 5.98
CA LEU A 176 2.17 -9.35 5.60
C LEU A 176 3.18 -10.22 6.37
N PHE A 177 3.00 -10.39 7.69
CA PHE A 177 3.89 -11.23 8.48
C PHE A 177 3.80 -12.71 8.12
N LYS A 178 2.62 -13.21 7.71
CA LYS A 178 2.49 -14.55 7.10
C LYS A 178 3.39 -14.69 5.87
N HIS A 179 3.41 -13.70 4.98
CA HIS A 179 4.27 -13.76 3.79
C HIS A 179 5.76 -13.63 4.14
N LEU A 180 6.12 -12.73 5.06
CA LEU A 180 7.51 -12.53 5.47
C LEU A 180 8.07 -13.70 6.29
N ALA A 181 7.25 -14.44 7.04
CA ALA A 181 7.71 -15.52 7.90
C ALA A 181 8.43 -16.65 7.13
N LYS A 182 8.11 -16.85 5.84
CA LYS A 182 8.78 -17.85 4.98
C LYS A 182 10.32 -17.69 4.94
N HIS A 183 10.83 -16.47 4.98
CA HIS A 183 12.28 -16.19 4.86
C HIS A 183 12.83 -15.19 5.89
N HIS A 184 11.95 -14.48 6.62
CA HIS A 184 12.31 -13.41 7.56
C HIS A 184 11.68 -13.62 8.94
N ARG A 185 11.35 -14.87 9.33
CA ARG A 185 10.73 -15.18 10.65
C ARG A 185 11.49 -14.60 11.83
N VAL A 186 12.82 -14.69 11.85
CA VAL A 186 13.66 -14.19 12.95
C VAL A 186 13.53 -12.68 13.06
N ALA A 187 13.67 -11.95 11.94
CA ALA A 187 13.50 -10.49 11.92
C ALA A 187 12.09 -10.05 12.37
N VAL A 188 11.04 -10.77 11.96
CA VAL A 188 9.66 -10.48 12.41
C VAL A 188 9.51 -10.75 13.91
N ARG A 189 10.10 -11.82 14.45
CA ARG A 189 10.08 -12.11 15.90
C ARG A 189 10.84 -11.05 16.70
N ASP A 190 12.04 -10.70 16.27
CA ASP A 190 12.91 -9.74 16.96
C ASP A 190 12.30 -8.34 17.02
N ALA A 191 11.60 -7.93 15.95
CA ALA A 191 10.83 -6.68 15.93
C ALA A 191 9.59 -6.72 16.86
N GLY A 192 9.21 -7.89 17.37
CA GLY A 192 8.03 -8.09 18.21
C GLY A 192 6.74 -8.37 17.45
N GLY A 193 6.83 -8.79 16.19
CA GLY A 193 5.68 -9.10 15.32
C GLY A 193 4.75 -10.16 15.91
N THR A 194 5.29 -11.25 16.45
CA THR A 194 4.50 -12.33 17.10
C THR A 194 3.60 -11.78 18.22
N LYS A 195 4.12 -10.88 19.05
CA LYS A 195 3.36 -10.24 20.13
C LYS A 195 2.24 -9.35 19.58
N MET A 196 2.48 -8.66 18.47
CA MET A 196 1.47 -7.81 17.84
C MET A 196 0.35 -8.65 17.23
N VAL A 197 0.67 -9.75 16.54
CA VAL A 197 -0.33 -10.66 15.95
C VAL A 197 -1.22 -11.28 17.02
N LYS A 198 -0.65 -11.84 18.10
CA LYS A 198 -1.45 -12.39 19.23
C LYS A 198 -2.36 -11.34 19.88
N ARG A 199 -1.88 -10.10 19.98
CA ARG A 199 -2.68 -9.00 20.52
C ARG A 199 -3.83 -8.64 19.59
N ALA A 200 -3.58 -8.53 18.28
CA ALA A 200 -4.61 -8.28 17.28
C ALA A 200 -5.70 -9.36 17.33
N MET A 201 -5.33 -10.63 17.44
CA MET A 201 -6.30 -11.72 17.59
C MET A 201 -7.19 -11.54 18.82
N LYS A 202 -6.61 -11.15 19.96
CA LYS A 202 -7.37 -10.89 21.19
C LYS A 202 -8.32 -9.70 21.04
N ASP A 203 -7.85 -8.61 20.44
CA ASP A 203 -8.61 -7.37 20.31
C ASP A 203 -9.75 -7.50 19.27
N PHE A 204 -9.57 -8.36 18.27
CA PHE A 204 -10.49 -8.59 17.16
C PHE A 204 -10.92 -10.06 17.05
N GLY A 205 -11.33 -10.65 18.17
CA GLY A 205 -11.71 -12.07 18.26
C GLY A 205 -12.81 -12.52 17.27
N ASN A 206 -13.66 -11.58 16.83
CA ASN A 206 -14.78 -11.87 15.92
C ASN A 206 -14.45 -11.64 14.43
N ASP A 207 -13.28 -11.09 14.09
CA ASP A 207 -12.88 -10.91 12.68
C ASP A 207 -12.26 -12.21 12.15
N ALA A 208 -13.09 -13.04 11.51
CA ALA A 208 -12.69 -14.35 11.00
C ALA A 208 -11.50 -14.29 10.03
N ASN A 209 -11.39 -13.22 9.22
CA ASN A 209 -10.28 -13.10 8.29
C ASN A 209 -8.99 -12.75 9.02
N LEU A 210 -9.05 -11.85 10.02
CA LEU A 210 -7.91 -11.54 10.87
C LEU A 210 -7.44 -12.79 11.62
N GLN A 211 -8.34 -13.54 12.23
CA GLN A 211 -7.99 -14.77 12.94
C GLN A 211 -7.28 -15.76 12.00
N TRP A 212 -7.84 -15.99 10.80
CA TRP A 212 -7.26 -16.90 9.83
C TRP A 212 -5.85 -16.48 9.37
N ASP A 213 -5.66 -15.20 9.03
CA ASP A 213 -4.35 -14.69 8.62
C ASP A 213 -3.34 -14.73 9.77
N ALA A 214 -3.79 -14.43 10.99
CA ALA A 214 -2.97 -14.43 12.20
C ALA A 214 -2.53 -15.83 12.61
N ASP A 215 -3.41 -16.82 12.58
CA ASP A 215 -3.08 -18.22 12.89
C ASP A 215 -1.97 -18.72 11.94
N ARG A 216 -2.12 -18.48 10.64
CA ARG A 216 -1.10 -18.86 9.63
C ARG A 216 0.22 -18.13 9.83
N ALA A 217 0.17 -16.85 10.22
CA ALA A 217 1.38 -16.11 10.54
C ALA A 217 2.09 -16.74 11.75
N LEU A 218 1.37 -17.03 12.84
CA LEU A 218 1.94 -17.62 14.05
C LEU A 218 2.48 -19.03 13.82
N GLU A 219 1.77 -19.88 13.07
CA GLU A 219 2.22 -21.21 12.65
C GLU A 219 3.61 -21.18 11.99
N GLN A 220 3.94 -20.13 11.24
CA GLN A 220 5.24 -20.01 10.59
C GLN A 220 6.28 -19.32 11.48
N LEU A 221 5.89 -18.30 12.24
CA LEU A 221 6.78 -17.54 13.11
C LEU A 221 7.27 -18.37 14.31
N GLU A 222 6.46 -19.30 14.81
CA GLU A 222 6.76 -20.06 16.02
C GLU A 222 7.45 -21.41 15.76
N LYS A 223 7.68 -21.79 14.50
CA LYS A 223 8.49 -22.98 14.18
C LYS A 223 9.89 -22.86 14.79
N GLU A 224 10.27 -23.85 15.60
CA GLU A 224 11.63 -24.05 16.08
C GLU A 224 12.59 -24.28 14.89
N GLU A 225 13.87 -23.98 15.09
CA GLU A 225 14.91 -24.12 14.07
C GLU A 225 15.33 -25.57 13.82
#